data_AF-A0A6A4V0L4-F1
#
_entry.id   AF-A0A6A4V0L4-F1
#
_cell.length_a   1.000
_cell.length_b   1.000
_cell.length_c   1.000
_cell.angle_alpha   90.00
_cell.angle_beta   90.00
_cell.angle_gamma   90.00
#
_symmetry.space_group_name_H-M   'P 1'
#
loop_
_entity.id
_entity.type
_entity.pdbx_description
1 polymer ?
#
loop_
_entity_poly.entity_id
_entity_poly.type
_entity_poly.pdbx_seq_one_letter_code
_entity_poly.pdbx_strand_id
1 'polypeptide(L)'
;MVKGIQRHISSLNWGYRVQLRERHVTYMNAYAEFVDAHTLRTVDKKGRERLISARNVVLAMGGRPRIPDIPGAELGISSDDLFSAAAQPRPDAGGRRQLHRARVRRLPPRPRPAGHGDGPLHPPSRLRPADGRAGRRAPGATRRALPAPLRAHAARARRTRREEEADAAESRPSIRVTAQMEDGTTLVAEYDTVLFATGRRACTAGIGLEKIGVRLSPKDGKVMCNEAEQTSVEHVYAVGDILSGHPELTPVAIQAGRQLARRLVTGATALTDYQYIPTTVFTPAEYGCVGLSEEAAVERYGEHDIEVFHQYFTPLELTVPQRDENASYGKLICVKSQRQRVVGFHLVAPHAGEVTQGFAVALRLGATKADLDASVGIHPTVAEQFTFMFITKASGANSKSTGC
;
A
#
# COMPACT_ATOMS: atom_id res chain seq x y z
N MET A 1 -16.44 2.87 -17.70
CA MET A 1 -15.30 2.54 -16.81
C MET A 1 -15.53 1.23 -16.05
N VAL A 2 -16.46 1.12 -15.08
CA VAL A 2 -16.69 -0.09 -14.27
C VAL A 2 -16.91 -1.36 -15.10
N LYS A 3 -17.75 -1.32 -16.15
CA LYS A 3 -17.95 -2.46 -17.07
C LYS A 3 -16.66 -2.95 -17.73
N GLY A 4 -15.75 -2.02 -18.07
CA GLY A 4 -14.45 -2.37 -18.65
C GLY A 4 -13.55 -3.09 -17.64
N ILE A 5 -13.47 -2.54 -16.43
CA ILE A 5 -12.74 -3.14 -15.30
C ILE A 5 -13.25 -4.55 -15.01
N GLN A 6 -14.57 -4.72 -14.89
CA GLN A 6 -15.20 -6.01 -14.58
C GLN A 6 -14.99 -7.06 -15.68
N ARG A 7 -15.01 -6.66 -16.97
CA ARG A 7 -14.67 -7.57 -18.08
C ARG A 7 -13.24 -8.07 -17.98
N HIS A 8 -12.29 -7.18 -17.70
CA HIS A 8 -10.89 -7.57 -17.54
C HIS A 8 -10.68 -8.50 -16.34
N ILE A 9 -11.27 -8.19 -15.18
CA ILE A 9 -11.23 -9.07 -14.00
C ILE A 9 -11.82 -10.45 -14.30
N SER A 10 -12.95 -10.49 -15.03
CA SER A 10 -13.59 -11.75 -15.41
C SER A 10 -12.70 -12.60 -16.33
N SER A 11 -11.99 -11.96 -17.26
CA SER A 11 -11.00 -12.62 -18.11
C SER A 11 -9.85 -13.22 -17.29
N LEU A 12 -9.30 -12.48 -16.32
CA LEU A 12 -8.28 -12.99 -15.40
C LEU A 12 -8.78 -14.18 -14.57
N ASN A 13 -9.98 -14.10 -14.00
CA ASN A 13 -10.60 -15.18 -13.22
C ASN A 13 -10.78 -16.47 -14.05
N TRP A 14 -11.10 -16.33 -15.33
CA TRP A 14 -11.15 -17.46 -16.24
C TRP A 14 -9.75 -18.00 -16.54
N GLY A 15 -8.81 -17.12 -16.89
CA GLY A 15 -7.42 -17.49 -17.18
C GLY A 15 -6.75 -18.26 -16.04
N TYR A 16 -6.91 -17.84 -14.79
CA TYR A 16 -6.36 -18.56 -13.63
C TYR A 16 -6.91 -19.98 -13.51
N ARG A 17 -8.24 -20.17 -13.68
CA ARG A 17 -8.84 -21.52 -13.62
C ARG A 17 -8.34 -22.43 -14.74
N VAL A 18 -8.13 -21.88 -15.93
CA VAL A 18 -7.55 -22.61 -17.07
C VAL A 18 -6.11 -23.03 -16.75
N GLN A 19 -5.28 -22.10 -16.27
CA GLN A 19 -3.87 -22.37 -15.96
C GLN A 19 -3.69 -23.42 -14.86
N LEU A 20 -4.58 -23.45 -13.85
CA LEU A 20 -4.58 -24.48 -12.82
C LEU A 20 -4.92 -25.85 -13.41
N ARG A 21 -5.96 -25.92 -14.24
CA ARG A 21 -6.38 -27.16 -14.91
C ARG A 21 -5.29 -27.71 -15.83
N GLU A 22 -4.65 -26.86 -16.64
CA GLU A 22 -3.57 -27.24 -17.55
C GLU A 22 -2.34 -27.79 -16.81
N ARG A 23 -2.13 -27.38 -15.55
CA ARG A 23 -1.06 -27.86 -14.68
C ARG A 23 -1.49 -28.98 -13.74
N HIS A 24 -2.67 -29.57 -13.99
CA HIS A 24 -3.25 -30.63 -13.16
C HIS A 24 -3.39 -30.25 -11.66
N VAL A 25 -3.56 -28.96 -11.36
CA VAL A 25 -3.83 -28.48 -10.00
C VAL A 25 -5.33 -28.56 -9.74
N THR A 26 -5.73 -29.35 -8.75
CA THR A 26 -7.13 -29.45 -8.32
C THR A 26 -7.60 -28.12 -7.74
N TYR A 27 -8.55 -27.47 -8.41
CA TYR A 27 -9.21 -26.26 -7.91
C TYR A 27 -10.51 -26.61 -7.18
N MET A 28 -10.60 -26.22 -5.91
CA MET A 28 -11.81 -26.36 -5.09
C MET A 28 -12.31 -24.98 -4.68
N ASN A 29 -13.51 -24.62 -5.14
CA ASN A 29 -14.19 -23.40 -4.67
C ASN A 29 -14.96 -23.70 -3.37
N ALA A 30 -14.21 -23.80 -2.27
CA ALA A 30 -14.72 -24.15 -0.95
C ALA A 30 -13.97 -23.38 0.13
N TYR A 31 -14.64 -23.13 1.26
CA TYR A 31 -14.00 -22.60 2.46
C TYR A 31 -13.35 -23.74 3.23
N ALA A 32 -12.14 -23.55 3.76
CA ALA A 32 -11.40 -24.59 4.46
C ALA A 32 -11.11 -24.21 5.91
N GLU A 33 -11.20 -25.18 6.81
CA GLU A 33 -10.89 -25.07 8.24
C GLU A 33 -10.09 -26.30 8.67
N PHE A 34 -9.06 -26.12 9.50
CA PHE A 34 -8.37 -27.24 10.13
C PHE A 34 -9.27 -27.94 11.15
N VAL A 35 -9.35 -29.26 11.03
CA VAL A 35 -9.98 -30.14 12.02
C VAL A 35 -8.91 -30.66 12.99
N ASP A 36 -7.75 -31.01 12.44
CA ASP A 36 -6.54 -31.44 13.15
C ASP A 36 -5.30 -31.02 12.34
N ALA A 37 -4.11 -31.44 12.78
CA ALA A 37 -2.83 -31.04 12.18
C ALA A 37 -2.72 -31.35 10.67
N HIS A 38 -3.32 -32.42 10.18
CA HIS A 38 -3.16 -32.86 8.77
C HIS A 38 -4.46 -32.89 7.98
N THR A 39 -5.61 -32.65 8.64
CA THR A 39 -6.93 -32.74 8.02
C THR A 39 -7.61 -31.37 7.96
N LEU A 40 -8.04 -31.00 6.76
CA LEU A 40 -8.87 -29.83 6.48
C LEU A 40 -10.30 -30.27 6.17
N ARG A 41 -11.27 -29.66 6.83
CA ARG A 41 -12.68 -29.70 6.41
C ARG A 41 -12.91 -28.59 5.41
N THR A 42 -13.47 -28.94 4.27
CA THR A 42 -13.87 -28.00 3.22
C THR A 42 -15.38 -27.97 3.06
N VAL A 43 -15.95 -26.78 2.86
CA VAL A 43 -17.39 -26.57 2.65
C VAL A 43 -17.60 -25.78 1.37
N ASP A 44 -18.31 -26.35 0.39
CA ASP A 44 -18.60 -25.69 -0.87
C ASP A 44 -19.81 -24.73 -0.78
N LYS A 45 -20.09 -24.00 -1.86
CA LYS A 45 -21.24 -23.07 -1.93
C LYS A 45 -22.61 -23.73 -1.76
N LYS A 46 -22.71 -25.06 -1.87
CA LYS A 46 -23.94 -25.83 -1.68
C LYS A 46 -24.00 -26.46 -0.27
N GLY A 47 -23.05 -26.13 0.60
CA GLY A 47 -22.96 -26.68 1.95
C GLY A 47 -22.43 -28.11 2.00
N ARG A 48 -21.85 -28.63 0.91
CA ARG A 48 -21.29 -29.99 0.91
C ARG A 48 -19.95 -29.98 1.61
N GLU A 49 -19.81 -30.83 2.63
CA GLU A 49 -18.57 -30.99 3.37
C GLU A 49 -17.70 -32.09 2.78
N ARG A 50 -16.37 -31.90 2.83
CA ARG A 50 -15.36 -32.92 2.52
C ARG A 50 -14.16 -32.78 3.45
N LEU A 51 -13.60 -33.90 3.88
CA LEU A 51 -12.31 -33.95 4.56
C LEU A 51 -11.20 -34.19 3.55
N ILE A 52 -10.10 -33.46 3.70
CA ILE A 52 -8.91 -33.56 2.85
C ILE A 52 -7.69 -33.62 3.75
N SER A 53 -6.77 -34.53 3.46
CA SER A 53 -5.46 -34.56 4.10
C SER A 53 -4.37 -34.06 3.15
N ALA A 54 -3.34 -33.44 3.71
CA ALA A 54 -2.19 -32.96 2.94
C ALA A 54 -0.88 -33.17 3.70
N ARG A 55 0.19 -33.49 2.96
CA ARG A 55 1.54 -33.58 3.53
C ARG A 55 2.04 -32.22 4.00
N ASN A 56 1.86 -31.18 3.18
CA ASN A 56 2.22 -29.80 3.47
C ASN A 56 1.02 -28.90 3.21
N VAL A 57 0.87 -27.84 3.99
CA VAL A 57 -0.18 -26.82 3.82
C VAL A 57 0.46 -25.43 3.70
N VAL A 58 0.01 -24.65 2.73
CA VAL A 58 0.43 -23.25 2.56
C VAL A 58 -0.76 -22.34 2.79
N LEU A 59 -0.67 -21.51 3.83
CA LEU A 59 -1.65 -20.49 4.16
C LEU A 59 -1.42 -19.27 3.23
N ALA A 60 -2.47 -18.83 2.54
CA ALA A 60 -2.40 -17.68 1.61
C ALA A 60 -3.72 -16.88 1.57
N MET A 61 -4.43 -16.79 2.71
CA MET A 61 -5.80 -16.28 2.77
C MET A 61 -5.93 -14.75 2.67
N GLY A 62 -4.80 -14.04 2.62
CA GLY A 62 -4.74 -12.58 2.52
C GLY A 62 -5.42 -11.85 3.69
N GLY A 63 -5.98 -10.68 3.40
CA GLY A 63 -6.76 -9.89 4.34
C GLY A 63 -8.05 -9.32 3.73
N ARG A 64 -8.93 -8.85 4.60
CA ARG A 64 -10.17 -8.13 4.24
C ARG A 64 -10.18 -6.70 4.77
N PRO A 65 -10.91 -5.77 4.15
CA PRO A 65 -11.03 -4.40 4.65
C PRO A 65 -11.48 -4.36 6.11
N ARG A 66 -10.86 -3.47 6.90
CA ARG A 66 -11.31 -3.21 8.27
C ARG A 66 -12.48 -2.22 8.23
N ILE A 67 -13.64 -2.70 8.65
CA ILE A 67 -14.80 -1.86 8.91
C ILE A 67 -14.69 -1.36 10.36
N PRO A 68 -14.78 -0.04 10.61
CA PRO A 68 -14.74 0.49 11.97
C PRO A 68 -15.99 0.06 12.75
N ASP A 69 -15.80 -0.22 14.03
CA ASP A 69 -16.90 -0.52 14.97
C ASP A 69 -17.57 0.79 15.41
N ILE A 70 -18.43 1.31 14.53
CA ILE A 70 -19.20 2.53 14.75
C ILE A 70 -20.65 2.33 14.27
N PRO A 71 -21.66 2.94 14.93
CA PRO A 71 -23.03 2.90 14.45
C PRO A 71 -23.17 3.46 13.04
N GLY A 72 -23.84 2.72 12.16
CA GLY A 72 -24.03 3.11 10.76
C GLY A 72 -22.89 2.69 9.83
N ALA A 73 -21.87 1.96 10.31
CA ALA A 73 -20.78 1.47 9.45
C ALA A 73 -21.30 0.56 8.31
N GLU A 74 -22.42 -0.13 8.51
CA GLU A 74 -23.12 -0.93 7.50
C GLU A 74 -23.66 -0.10 6.32
N LEU A 75 -23.75 1.23 6.46
CA LEU A 75 -24.15 2.14 5.39
C LEU A 75 -22.99 2.50 4.46
N GLY A 76 -21.75 2.31 4.89
CA GLY A 76 -20.58 2.58 4.08
C GLY A 76 -20.16 1.39 3.24
N ILE A 77 -19.16 1.63 2.38
CA ILE A 77 -18.56 0.64 1.50
C ILE A 77 -17.06 0.55 1.78
N SER A 78 -16.43 -0.48 1.22
CA SER A 78 -14.99 -0.69 1.26
C SER A 78 -14.39 -0.73 -0.15
N SER A 79 -13.09 -1.00 -0.25
CA SER A 79 -12.45 -1.29 -1.53
C SER A 79 -13.02 -2.52 -2.23
N ASP A 80 -13.55 -3.49 -1.48
CA ASP A 80 -14.14 -4.71 -2.06
C ASP A 80 -15.38 -4.37 -2.91
N ASP A 81 -16.12 -3.34 -2.52
CA ASP A 81 -17.38 -2.95 -3.16
C ASP A 81 -17.18 -1.92 -4.28
N LEU A 82 -16.21 -1.02 -4.10
CA LEU A 82 -16.00 0.16 -4.95
C LEU A 82 -15.80 -0.20 -6.43
N PHE A 83 -15.08 -1.28 -6.72
CA PHE A 83 -14.73 -1.66 -8.09
C PHE A 83 -15.83 -2.44 -8.82
N SER A 84 -16.90 -2.82 -8.13
CA SER A 84 -18.08 -3.49 -8.68
C SER A 84 -19.38 -2.72 -8.45
N ALA A 85 -19.32 -1.52 -7.87
CA ALA A 85 -20.49 -0.72 -7.55
C ALA A 85 -21.35 -0.45 -8.80
N ALA A 86 -22.64 -0.78 -8.71
CA ALA A 86 -23.59 -0.60 -9.80
C ALA A 86 -23.83 0.88 -10.15
N ALA A 87 -23.68 1.77 -9.16
CA ALA A 87 -23.84 3.20 -9.32
C ALA A 87 -22.52 3.94 -9.10
N GLN A 88 -22.25 4.95 -9.93
CA GLN A 88 -21.11 5.84 -9.73
C GLN A 88 -21.37 6.75 -8.51
N PRO A 89 -20.38 6.95 -7.62
CA PRO A 89 -20.40 8.06 -6.68
C PRO A 89 -20.50 9.37 -7.46
N ARG A 90 -21.41 10.27 -7.08
CA ARG A 90 -21.56 11.56 -7.77
C ARG A 90 -20.38 12.48 -7.44
N PRO A 91 -19.99 13.39 -8.37
CA PRO A 91 -19.19 14.55 -8.02
C PRO A 91 -19.96 15.45 -7.05
N ASP A 92 -19.24 16.19 -6.22
CA ASP A 92 -19.82 17.19 -5.32
C ASP A 92 -20.50 18.32 -6.12
N ALA A 93 -21.37 19.08 -5.45
CA ALA A 93 -22.16 20.18 -6.03
C ALA A 93 -21.32 21.36 -6.61
N GLY A 94 -20.01 21.20 -6.78
CA GLY A 94 -19.09 22.15 -7.42
C GLY A 94 -18.59 21.71 -8.80
N GLY A 95 -19.16 20.66 -9.41
CA GLY A 95 -18.79 20.21 -10.77
C GLY A 95 -17.37 19.62 -10.87
N ARG A 96 -16.72 19.36 -9.74
CA ARG A 96 -15.39 18.75 -9.69
C ARG A 96 -15.55 17.27 -9.39
N ARG A 97 -14.76 16.40 -10.03
CA ARG A 97 -14.59 15.01 -9.57
C ARG A 97 -13.70 15.01 -8.32
N GLN A 98 -14.06 15.75 -7.28
CA GLN A 98 -13.41 15.60 -5.98
C GLN A 98 -14.14 14.51 -5.22
N LEU A 99 -13.51 13.34 -5.19
CA LEU A 99 -13.82 12.30 -4.22
C LEU A 99 -13.57 12.94 -2.83
N HIS A 100 -14.62 13.51 -2.21
CA HIS A 100 -14.59 13.88 -0.80
C HIS A 100 -14.51 12.58 0.01
N ARG A 101 -13.28 12.07 0.10
CA ARG A 101 -12.90 10.88 0.85
C ARG A 101 -12.91 11.27 2.32
N ALA A 102 -13.99 10.94 3.03
CA ALA A 102 -13.89 10.84 4.48
C ALA A 102 -13.01 9.62 4.83
N ARG A 103 -11.68 9.79 4.77
CA ARG A 103 -10.74 8.82 5.35
C ARG A 103 -10.83 8.93 6.86
N VAL A 104 -11.75 8.20 7.49
CA VAL A 104 -11.74 8.02 8.95
C VAL A 104 -10.55 7.12 9.29
N ARG A 105 -9.37 7.71 9.53
CA ARG A 105 -8.18 6.96 9.99
C ARG A 105 -8.12 7.01 11.52
N ARG A 106 -8.31 5.87 12.18
CA ARG A 106 -7.80 5.66 13.55
C ARG A 106 -6.32 5.28 13.43
N LEU A 107 -5.41 6.14 13.90
CA LEU A 107 -4.00 5.77 14.00
C LEU A 107 -3.83 4.70 15.09
N PRO A 108 -2.98 3.67 14.91
CA PRO A 108 -2.62 2.78 16.00
C PRO A 108 -1.91 3.57 17.11
N PRO A 109 -1.99 3.11 18.38
CA PRO A 109 -1.18 3.68 19.46
C PRO A 109 0.31 3.65 19.08
N ARG A 110 1.08 4.65 19.56
CA ARG A 110 2.53 4.72 19.35
C ARG A 110 3.17 3.36 19.68
N PRO A 111 3.96 2.74 18.78
CA PRO A 111 4.76 1.59 19.18
C PRO A 111 5.75 2.06 20.26
N ARG A 112 5.71 1.42 21.42
CA ARG A 112 6.86 1.39 22.34
C ARG A 112 7.90 0.45 21.72
N PRO A 113 9.19 0.76 21.82
CA PRO A 113 10.24 -0.07 21.23
C PRO A 113 10.20 -1.46 21.87
N ALA A 114 9.98 -2.48 21.05
CA ALA A 114 10.29 -3.86 21.41
C ALA A 114 11.70 -4.15 20.88
N GLY A 115 12.57 -4.63 21.77
CA GLY A 115 13.96 -4.92 21.46
C GLY A 115 14.12 -6.01 20.40
N HIS A 116 15.17 -5.83 19.61
CA HIS A 116 15.94 -6.82 18.83
C HIS A 116 15.13 -7.87 18.05
N GLY A 117 15.10 -7.67 16.73
CA GLY A 117 14.61 -8.62 15.73
C GLY A 117 14.36 -7.90 14.42
N ASP A 118 15.28 -8.06 13.47
CA ASP A 118 15.22 -7.48 12.13
C ASP A 118 13.89 -7.79 11.42
N GLY A 119 13.21 -6.74 10.94
CA GLY A 119 11.99 -6.84 10.13
C GLY A 119 11.69 -5.51 9.42
N PRO A 120 11.17 -5.52 8.18
CA PRO A 120 11.08 -4.34 7.34
C PRO A 120 10.13 -3.27 7.89
N LEU A 121 10.61 -2.04 7.79
CA LEU A 121 10.00 -0.81 8.26
C LEU A 121 8.67 -0.54 7.54
N HIS A 122 7.60 -0.36 8.29
CA HIS A 122 6.33 0.13 7.76
C HIS A 122 6.52 1.54 7.15
N PRO A 123 5.88 1.87 6.02
CA PRO A 123 5.83 3.25 5.57
C PRO A 123 5.16 4.12 6.65
N PRO A 124 5.65 5.34 6.89
CA PRO A 124 5.17 6.19 7.98
C PRO A 124 3.65 6.35 7.92
N SER A 125 3.02 6.29 9.09
CA SER A 125 1.56 6.34 9.32
C SER A 125 0.89 7.65 8.90
N ARG A 126 1.64 8.56 8.27
CA ARG A 126 1.19 9.79 7.63
C ARG A 126 1.83 9.88 6.24
N LEU A 127 1.01 9.84 5.19
CA LEU A 127 1.28 10.68 4.01
C LEU A 127 0.95 12.12 4.43
N ARG A 128 1.76 12.67 5.34
CA ARG A 128 2.01 14.10 5.36
C ARG A 128 3.19 14.26 4.40
N PRO A 129 3.17 15.24 3.48
CA PRO A 129 4.43 15.75 2.96
C PRO A 129 5.20 16.27 4.17
N ALA A 130 6.11 15.43 4.64
CA ALA A 130 7.12 15.73 5.62
C ALA A 130 8.38 15.09 5.03
N ASP A 131 8.99 15.58 3.96
CA ASP A 131 9.58 16.91 3.73
C ASP A 131 8.70 18.13 4.03
N GLY A 132 8.67 18.57 5.29
CA GLY A 132 7.81 19.64 5.81
C GLY A 132 8.22 21.05 5.35
N ARG A 133 9.17 21.16 4.42
CA ARG A 133 9.64 22.43 3.84
C ARG A 133 9.27 22.60 2.37
N ALA A 134 8.91 21.53 1.65
CA ALA A 134 8.53 21.58 0.23
C ALA A 134 7.25 22.38 -0.03
N GLY A 135 6.26 22.26 0.85
CA GLY A 135 4.91 22.79 0.63
C GLY A 135 4.58 24.12 1.30
N ARG A 136 5.56 24.83 1.90
CA ARG A 136 5.26 26.01 2.75
C ARG A 136 5.64 27.38 2.17
N ARG A 137 6.26 27.47 0.99
CA ARG A 137 6.58 28.77 0.37
C ARG A 137 6.45 28.72 -1.16
N ALA A 138 5.22 28.86 -1.65
CA ALA A 138 4.93 29.36 -2.99
C ALA A 138 4.07 30.62 -2.83
N PRO A 139 4.58 31.83 -3.12
CA PRO A 139 3.76 33.03 -3.13
C PRO A 139 2.94 33.06 -4.42
N GLY A 140 1.62 33.24 -4.33
CA GLY A 140 0.78 33.63 -5.47
C GLY A 140 -0.37 32.70 -5.90
N ALA A 141 -0.70 31.64 -5.15
CA ALA A 141 -1.90 30.85 -5.43
C ALA A 141 -2.92 30.96 -4.30
N THR A 142 -3.96 31.77 -4.49
CA THR A 142 -5.22 31.70 -3.73
C THR A 142 -5.93 30.38 -4.06
N ARG A 143 -5.41 29.27 -3.54
CA ARG A 143 -6.12 27.99 -3.47
C ARG A 143 -6.44 27.71 -2.01
N ARG A 144 -7.71 27.91 -1.66
CA ARG A 144 -8.33 27.48 -0.40
C ARG A 144 -7.91 26.01 -0.15
N ALA A 145 -7.17 25.80 0.93
CA ALA A 145 -6.59 24.51 1.28
C ALA A 145 -7.67 23.40 1.25
N LEU A 146 -7.34 22.27 0.61
CA LEU A 146 -8.09 21.03 0.80
C LEU A 146 -8.11 20.72 2.31
N PRO A 147 -9.27 20.43 2.93
CA PRO A 147 -9.29 20.04 4.33
C PRO A 147 -8.41 18.80 4.51
N ALA A 148 -7.58 18.83 5.55
CA ALA A 148 -6.75 17.70 5.96
C ALA A 148 -7.60 16.42 6.08
N PRO A 149 -7.04 15.21 5.85
CA PRO A 149 -7.77 13.97 6.06
C PRO A 149 -8.38 13.95 7.47
N LEU A 150 -9.70 13.72 7.54
CA LEU A 150 -10.48 13.72 8.78
C LEU A 150 -9.85 12.80 9.83
N ARG A 151 -9.42 13.40 10.93
CA ARG A 151 -8.95 12.68 12.13
C ARG A 151 -10.09 12.68 13.12
N ALA A 152 -10.91 11.64 13.04
CA ALA A 152 -12.07 11.49 13.91
C ALA A 152 -11.77 10.48 15.03
N HIS A 153 -11.96 10.89 16.28
CA HIS A 153 -11.89 9.97 17.44
C HIS A 153 -13.16 9.11 17.57
N ALA A 154 -14.28 9.61 17.08
CA ALA A 154 -15.54 8.91 16.98
C ALA A 154 -16.27 9.40 15.72
N ALA A 155 -16.80 8.46 14.93
CA ALA A 155 -17.65 8.78 13.79
C ALA A 155 -18.99 8.03 13.92
N ARG A 156 -20.09 8.60 13.42
CA ARG A 156 -21.40 7.95 13.33
C ARG A 156 -22.01 8.24 11.97
N ALA A 157 -22.66 7.25 11.37
CA ALA A 157 -23.40 7.41 10.12
C ALA A 157 -24.90 7.17 10.35
N ARG A 158 -25.75 8.00 9.75
CA ARG A 158 -27.21 7.81 9.72
C ARG A 158 -27.75 8.13 8.32
N ARG A 159 -28.72 7.35 7.84
CA ARG A 159 -29.47 7.72 6.63
C ARG A 159 -30.38 8.91 6.95
N THR A 160 -30.35 9.93 6.11
CA THR A 160 -31.31 11.03 6.15
C THR A 160 -32.23 10.93 4.92
N ARG A 161 -33.54 11.12 5.13
CA ARG A 161 -34.53 11.27 4.07
C ARG A 161 -34.93 12.74 4.08
N ARG A 162 -34.84 13.43 2.93
CA ARG A 162 -35.46 14.76 2.79
C ARG A 162 -36.96 14.56 2.71
N GLU A 163 -37.69 15.08 3.68
CA GLU A 163 -39.14 15.32 3.59
C GLU A 163 -39.33 16.81 3.28
N GLU A 164 -39.21 17.17 2.01
CA GLU A 164 -39.73 18.44 1.47
C GLU A 164 -40.35 18.13 0.11
N GLU A 165 -41.59 18.61 -0.09
CA GLU A 165 -42.32 18.53 -1.37
C GLU A 165 -41.48 19.15 -2.49
N ALA A 166 -40.93 18.30 -3.36
CA ALA A 166 -40.32 18.72 -4.62
C ALA A 166 -40.33 17.55 -5.60
N ASP A 167 -40.57 17.87 -6.87
CA ASP A 167 -40.82 17.00 -8.01
C ASP A 167 -40.02 15.68 -8.09
N ALA A 168 -40.66 14.67 -8.65
CA ALA A 168 -40.20 13.30 -8.83
C ALA A 168 -38.94 13.17 -9.72
N ALA A 169 -37.78 13.60 -9.21
CA ALA A 169 -36.46 13.33 -9.77
C ALA A 169 -35.57 12.69 -8.69
N GLU A 170 -35.61 11.35 -8.63
CA GLU A 170 -34.69 10.43 -7.93
C GLU A 170 -33.97 10.97 -6.67
N SER A 171 -34.70 11.06 -5.54
CA SER A 171 -34.06 11.25 -4.24
C SER A 171 -33.31 9.97 -3.85
N ARG A 172 -31.98 9.98 -3.96
CA ARG A 172 -31.14 8.91 -3.41
C ARG A 172 -30.88 9.21 -1.95
N PRO A 173 -30.92 8.19 -1.06
CA PRO A 173 -30.66 8.41 0.36
C PRO A 173 -29.23 8.93 0.57
N SER A 174 -29.08 10.05 1.27
CA SER A 174 -27.79 10.57 1.71
C SER A 174 -27.42 9.97 3.08
N ILE A 175 -26.11 9.91 3.35
CA ILE A 175 -25.52 9.43 4.59
C ILE A 175 -24.96 10.62 5.34
N ARG A 176 -25.57 10.97 6.46
CA ARG A 176 -25.05 11.97 7.39
C ARG A 176 -23.95 11.35 8.24
N VAL A 177 -22.75 11.90 8.13
CA VAL A 177 -21.57 11.52 8.92
C VAL A 177 -21.26 12.60 9.94
N THR A 178 -21.19 12.20 11.20
CA THR A 178 -20.70 13.04 12.30
C THR A 178 -19.33 12.54 12.72
N ALA A 179 -18.36 13.44 12.92
CA ALA A 179 -16.98 13.14 13.31
C ALA A 179 -16.49 14.09 14.41
N GLN A 180 -15.78 13.56 15.40
CA GLN A 180 -15.12 14.34 16.47
C GLN A 180 -13.64 14.58 16.15
N MET A 181 -13.24 15.82 15.92
CA MET A 181 -11.88 16.21 15.55
C MET A 181 -10.93 16.24 16.76
N GLU A 182 -9.61 16.22 16.51
CA GLU A 182 -8.58 16.28 17.56
C GLU A 182 -8.63 17.57 18.40
N ASP A 183 -9.14 18.67 17.83
CA ASP A 183 -9.33 19.96 18.49
C ASP A 183 -10.67 20.07 19.25
N GLY A 184 -11.43 18.98 19.35
CA GLY A 184 -12.74 18.92 20.01
C GLY A 184 -13.90 19.42 19.15
N THR A 185 -13.64 19.90 17.93
CA THR A 185 -14.72 20.34 17.03
C THR A 185 -15.51 19.15 16.48
N THR A 186 -16.83 19.32 16.38
CA THR A 186 -17.71 18.33 15.75
C THR A 186 -17.93 18.70 14.29
N LEU A 187 -17.50 17.83 13.38
CA LEU A 187 -17.81 17.95 11.96
C LEU A 187 -19.05 17.12 11.63
N VAL A 188 -20.02 17.74 10.98
CA VAL A 188 -21.20 17.07 10.45
C VAL A 188 -21.27 17.36 8.95
N ALA A 189 -21.35 16.31 8.14
CA ALA A 189 -21.47 16.45 6.69
C ALA A 189 -22.32 15.31 6.11
N GLU A 190 -22.99 15.59 4.99
CA GLU A 190 -23.76 14.58 4.25
C GLU A 190 -22.98 14.11 3.02
N TYR A 191 -23.08 12.81 2.73
CA TYR A 191 -22.37 12.17 1.63
C TYR A 191 -23.29 11.17 0.93
N ASP A 192 -23.14 11.01 -0.38
CA ASP A 192 -23.82 9.93 -1.11
C ASP A 192 -23.25 8.55 -0.79
N THR A 193 -21.97 8.49 -0.44
CA THR A 193 -21.25 7.23 -0.20
C THR A 193 -20.10 7.48 0.76
N VAL A 194 -19.96 6.60 1.76
CA VAL A 194 -18.85 6.62 2.72
C VAL A 194 -17.92 5.45 2.40
N LEU A 195 -16.64 5.73 2.13
CA LEU A 195 -15.63 4.71 1.82
C LEU A 195 -14.70 4.47 3.02
N PHE A 196 -14.72 3.26 3.55
CA PHE A 196 -13.79 2.81 4.58
C PHE A 196 -12.51 2.25 3.96
N ALA A 197 -11.41 2.96 4.17
CA ALA A 197 -10.06 2.55 3.84
C ALA A 197 -9.16 2.64 5.09
N THR A 198 -9.61 2.01 6.17
CA THR A 198 -9.05 2.18 7.53
C THR A 198 -8.00 1.12 7.91
N GLY A 199 -7.58 0.33 6.93
CA GLY A 199 -6.66 -0.80 7.10
C GLY A 199 -7.31 -2.10 6.64
N ARG A 200 -6.54 -3.19 6.76
CA ARG A 200 -6.97 -4.56 6.44
C ARG A 200 -6.74 -5.44 7.67
N ARG A 201 -7.54 -6.49 7.82
CA ARG A 201 -7.39 -7.52 8.85
C ARG A 201 -7.03 -8.84 8.17
N ALA A 202 -6.07 -9.57 8.72
CA ALA A 202 -5.70 -10.88 8.23
C ALA A 202 -6.84 -11.89 8.40
N CYS A 203 -7.00 -12.78 7.42
CA CYS A 203 -8.00 -13.84 7.41
C CYS A 203 -7.50 -15.08 8.19
N THR A 204 -7.26 -14.93 9.50
CA THR A 204 -6.67 -15.97 10.35
C THR A 204 -7.63 -16.52 11.42
N ALA A 205 -8.81 -15.91 11.58
CA ALA A 205 -9.79 -16.31 12.59
C ALA A 205 -10.80 -17.33 12.03
N GLY A 206 -11.23 -18.28 12.87
CA GLY A 206 -12.29 -19.23 12.52
C GLY A 206 -11.90 -20.23 11.42
N ILE A 207 -10.60 -20.52 11.30
CA ILE A 207 -10.06 -21.50 10.34
C ILE A 207 -9.30 -22.64 11.03
N GLY A 208 -9.39 -22.76 12.36
CA GLY A 208 -8.81 -23.88 13.12
C GLY A 208 -7.31 -23.78 13.37
N LEU A 209 -6.67 -22.62 13.16
CA LEU A 209 -5.23 -22.44 13.39
C LEU A 209 -4.83 -22.68 14.85
N GLU A 210 -5.71 -22.30 15.78
CA GLU A 210 -5.56 -22.53 17.21
C GLU A 210 -5.52 -24.01 17.57
N LYS A 211 -6.29 -24.85 16.85
CA LYS A 211 -6.37 -26.30 17.08
C LYS A 211 -5.06 -27.01 16.74
N ILE A 212 -4.30 -26.46 15.80
CA ILE A 212 -3.05 -27.03 15.32
C ILE A 212 -1.81 -26.32 15.90
N GLY A 213 -1.99 -25.27 16.70
CA GLY A 213 -0.89 -24.57 17.37
C GLY A 213 -0.09 -23.61 16.48
N VAL A 214 -0.69 -23.07 15.41
CA VAL A 214 -0.05 -22.01 14.61
C VAL A 214 -0.03 -20.70 15.42
N ARG A 215 1.18 -20.18 15.67
CA ARG A 215 1.38 -18.93 16.42
C ARG A 215 1.02 -17.71 15.58
N LEU A 216 0.16 -16.87 16.16
CA LEU A 216 -0.23 -15.59 15.60
C LEU A 216 0.37 -14.44 16.41
N SER A 217 0.73 -13.36 15.73
CA SER A 217 1.19 -12.13 16.37
C SER A 217 0.02 -11.47 17.12
N PRO A 218 0.16 -11.14 18.42
CA PRO A 218 -0.89 -10.49 19.20
C PRO A 218 -1.16 -9.05 18.75
N LYS A 219 -0.22 -8.44 18.01
CA LYS A 219 -0.30 -7.04 17.55
C LYS A 219 -1.31 -6.87 16.40
N ASP A 220 -1.34 -7.82 15.47
CA ASP A 220 -2.04 -7.70 14.18
C ASP A 220 -2.82 -8.95 13.76
N GLY A 221 -2.75 -10.04 14.55
CA GLY A 221 -3.42 -11.31 14.27
C GLY A 221 -2.84 -12.06 13.08
N LYS A 222 -1.65 -11.68 12.63
CA LYS A 222 -0.97 -12.28 11.48
C LYS A 222 -0.16 -13.52 11.86
N VAL A 223 0.11 -14.40 10.91
CA VAL A 223 0.91 -15.61 11.10
C VAL A 223 2.38 -15.24 11.31
N MET A 224 2.99 -15.80 12.35
CA MET A 224 4.42 -15.68 12.59
C MET A 224 5.15 -16.84 11.91
N CYS A 225 6.16 -16.51 11.11
CA CYS A 225 7.01 -17.48 10.42
C CYS A 225 8.50 -17.20 10.67
N ASN A 226 9.33 -18.21 10.41
CA ASN A 226 10.76 -18.00 10.19
C ASN A 226 11.05 -17.45 8.78
N GLU A 227 12.32 -17.23 8.46
CA GLU A 227 12.79 -16.72 7.16
C GLU A 227 12.48 -17.62 5.95
N ALA A 228 12.09 -18.88 6.20
CA ALA A 228 11.73 -19.85 5.17
C ALA A 228 10.21 -19.99 5.00
N GLU A 229 9.44 -19.01 5.49
CA GLU A 229 7.97 -18.97 5.46
C GLU A 229 7.29 -20.10 6.26
N GLN A 230 8.02 -20.83 7.09
CA GLN A 230 7.50 -21.93 7.92
C GLN A 230 6.91 -21.37 9.22
N THR A 231 5.73 -21.87 9.59
CA THR A 231 5.03 -21.48 10.83
C THR A 231 5.62 -22.19 12.06
N SER A 232 4.97 -22.08 13.22
CA SER A 232 5.30 -22.92 14.40
C SER A 232 4.95 -24.40 14.24
N VAL A 233 4.28 -24.79 13.16
CA VAL A 233 3.94 -26.17 12.80
C VAL A 233 4.74 -26.56 11.57
N GLU A 234 5.53 -27.62 11.65
CA GLU A 234 6.61 -27.95 10.70
C GLU A 234 6.13 -28.07 9.24
N HIS A 235 4.97 -28.69 9.02
CA HIS A 235 4.41 -28.90 7.69
C HIS A 235 3.45 -27.80 7.22
N VAL A 236 3.30 -26.72 8.00
CA VAL A 236 2.45 -25.57 7.68
C VAL A 236 3.30 -24.34 7.42
N TYR A 237 3.06 -23.70 6.29
CA TYR A 237 3.77 -22.53 5.79
C TYR A 237 2.77 -21.39 5.56
N ALA A 238 3.25 -20.14 5.46
CA ALA A 238 2.41 -18.99 5.17
C ALA A 238 3.08 -18.03 4.20
N VAL A 239 2.32 -17.46 3.26
CA VAL A 239 2.82 -16.49 2.28
C VAL A 239 1.85 -15.32 2.08
N GLY A 240 2.38 -14.16 1.70
CA GLY A 240 1.59 -12.96 1.37
C GLY A 240 1.09 -12.19 2.60
N ASP A 241 -0.01 -11.46 2.44
CA ASP A 241 -0.48 -10.46 3.43
C ASP A 241 -0.71 -11.01 4.85
N ILE A 242 -0.88 -12.32 5.00
CA ILE A 242 -1.09 -12.97 6.30
C ILE A 242 0.17 -13.02 7.16
N LEU A 243 1.35 -12.77 6.60
CA LEU A 243 2.63 -12.78 7.31
C LEU A 243 2.81 -11.54 8.18
N SER A 244 3.18 -11.74 9.45
CA SER A 244 3.56 -10.65 10.34
C SER A 244 4.92 -10.08 9.94
N GLY A 245 5.06 -8.76 9.99
CA GLY A 245 6.33 -8.08 9.71
C GLY A 245 6.77 -8.03 8.24
N HIS A 246 5.97 -8.50 7.28
CA HIS A 246 6.35 -8.51 5.86
C HIS A 246 5.51 -7.52 5.02
N PRO A 247 6.03 -7.03 3.87
CA PRO A 247 5.27 -6.14 2.98
C PRO A 247 4.05 -6.82 2.35
N GLU A 248 2.89 -6.15 2.43
CA GLU A 248 1.60 -6.59 1.87
C GLU A 248 1.51 -6.20 0.38
N LEU A 249 2.28 -6.88 -0.48
CA LEU A 249 2.40 -6.56 -1.90
C LEU A 249 2.28 -7.81 -2.78
N THR A 250 1.54 -7.71 -3.88
CA THR A 250 1.32 -8.83 -4.82
C THR A 250 2.62 -9.47 -5.32
N PRO A 251 3.65 -8.73 -5.78
CA PRO A 251 4.88 -9.34 -6.27
C PRO A 251 5.63 -10.11 -5.18
N VAL A 252 5.55 -9.63 -3.93
CA VAL A 252 6.17 -10.27 -2.76
C VAL A 252 5.50 -11.61 -2.47
N ALA A 253 4.17 -11.66 -2.47
CA ALA A 253 3.42 -12.91 -2.28
C ALA A 253 3.71 -13.94 -3.38
N ILE A 254 3.80 -13.48 -4.65
CA ILE A 254 4.14 -14.35 -5.78
C ILE A 254 5.56 -14.90 -5.63
N GLN A 255 6.54 -14.06 -5.30
CA GLN A 255 7.93 -14.49 -5.14
C GLN A 255 8.07 -15.47 -3.97
N ALA A 256 7.44 -15.17 -2.82
CA ALA A 256 7.41 -16.04 -1.65
C ALA A 256 6.82 -17.42 -1.97
N GLY A 257 5.65 -17.45 -2.61
CA GLY A 257 5.03 -18.71 -3.03
C GLY A 257 5.88 -19.50 -4.02
N ARG A 258 6.54 -18.84 -4.99
CA ARG A 258 7.40 -19.49 -5.97
C ARG A 258 8.66 -20.08 -5.32
N GLN A 259 9.33 -19.33 -4.45
CA GLN A 259 10.53 -19.82 -3.78
C GLN A 259 10.18 -20.96 -2.82
N LEU A 260 9.13 -20.80 -2.02
CA LEU A 260 8.64 -21.87 -1.14
C LEU A 260 8.33 -23.15 -1.90
N ALA A 261 7.58 -23.07 -3.01
CA ALA A 261 7.26 -24.24 -3.83
C ALA A 261 8.53 -24.93 -4.37
N ARG A 262 9.54 -24.17 -4.81
CA ARG A 262 10.83 -24.74 -5.24
C ARG A 262 11.54 -25.46 -4.10
N ARG A 263 11.58 -24.87 -2.90
CA ARG A 263 12.22 -25.51 -1.73
C ARG A 263 11.53 -26.82 -1.37
N LEU A 264 10.20 -26.82 -1.32
CA LEU A 264 9.41 -27.99 -0.93
C LEU A 264 9.43 -29.13 -1.96
N VAL A 265 9.51 -28.81 -3.25
CA VAL A 265 9.35 -29.82 -4.33
C VAL A 265 10.69 -30.24 -4.92
N THR A 266 11.64 -29.33 -5.08
CA THR A 266 12.90 -29.60 -5.79
C THR A 266 14.12 -29.59 -4.88
N GLY A 267 13.96 -29.34 -3.57
CA GLY A 267 15.08 -29.21 -2.63
C GLY A 267 15.93 -27.95 -2.86
N ALA A 268 15.38 -26.94 -3.54
CA ALA A 268 16.06 -25.65 -3.67
C ALA A 268 16.31 -25.02 -2.29
N THR A 269 17.34 -24.16 -2.19
CA THR A 269 17.72 -23.50 -0.92
C THR A 269 17.43 -22.01 -0.89
N ALA A 270 17.10 -21.41 -2.03
CA ALA A 270 16.89 -19.97 -2.13
C ALA A 270 15.69 -19.49 -1.28
N LEU A 271 15.94 -18.49 -0.44
CA LEU A 271 14.91 -17.78 0.32
C LEU A 271 14.36 -16.58 -0.46
N THR A 272 13.23 -16.05 0.01
CA THR A 272 12.71 -14.78 -0.51
C THR A 272 13.47 -13.65 0.15
N ASP A 273 14.04 -12.77 -0.67
CA ASP A 273 14.67 -11.55 -0.18
C ASP A 273 13.62 -10.46 -0.01
N TYR A 274 13.41 -10.06 1.24
CA TYR A 274 12.47 -9.01 1.63
C TYR A 274 13.11 -7.62 1.77
N GLN A 275 14.38 -7.47 1.41
CA GLN A 275 15.08 -6.19 1.38
C GLN A 275 14.85 -5.49 0.04
N TYR A 276 14.90 -4.15 0.06
CA TYR A 276 14.80 -3.29 -1.13
C TYR A 276 13.62 -3.61 -2.07
N ILE A 277 12.47 -4.01 -1.51
CA ILE A 277 11.23 -4.21 -2.27
C ILE A 277 10.73 -2.83 -2.77
N PRO A 278 10.66 -2.58 -4.08
CA PRO A 278 10.12 -1.32 -4.60
C PRO A 278 8.62 -1.24 -4.37
N THR A 279 8.14 -0.02 -4.12
CA THR A 279 6.72 0.27 -3.94
C THR A 279 6.34 1.54 -4.68
N THR A 280 5.17 1.54 -5.30
CA THR A 280 4.59 2.75 -5.91
C THR A 280 3.17 2.99 -5.41
N VAL A 281 2.91 4.23 -5.03
CA VAL A 281 1.58 4.75 -4.70
C VAL A 281 1.05 5.50 -5.90
N PHE A 282 -0.01 4.95 -6.50
CA PHE A 282 -0.66 5.50 -7.71
C PHE A 282 -1.64 6.65 -7.38
N THR A 283 -1.11 7.73 -6.82
CA THR A 283 -1.79 9.03 -6.71
C THR A 283 -1.72 9.81 -8.03
N PRO A 284 -2.51 10.89 -8.21
CA PRO A 284 -2.43 11.70 -9.44
C PRO A 284 -1.02 12.21 -9.77
N ALA A 285 -0.23 12.52 -8.74
CA ALA A 285 1.22 12.53 -8.84
C ALA A 285 1.71 11.22 -8.23
N GLU A 286 2.20 10.29 -9.04
CA GLU A 286 2.65 8.99 -8.54
C GLU A 286 3.85 9.17 -7.63
N TYR A 287 3.98 8.28 -6.66
CA TYR A 287 5.12 8.26 -5.75
C TYR A 287 5.74 6.86 -5.74
N GLY A 288 6.96 6.73 -6.26
CA GLY A 288 7.75 5.52 -6.26
C GLY A 288 8.87 5.60 -5.23
N CYS A 289 9.15 4.50 -4.54
CA CYS A 289 10.28 4.42 -3.63
C CYS A 289 10.85 3.01 -3.48
N VAL A 290 12.12 2.93 -3.10
CA VAL A 290 12.80 1.70 -2.71
C VAL A 290 13.84 1.99 -1.64
N GLY A 291 13.98 1.09 -0.66
CA GLY A 291 14.90 1.26 0.46
C GLY A 291 14.30 2.07 1.62
N LEU A 292 15.18 2.71 2.39
CA LEU A 292 14.84 3.44 3.61
C LEU A 292 14.24 4.81 3.30
N SER A 293 13.29 5.25 4.14
CA SER A 293 12.99 6.67 4.23
C SER A 293 14.14 7.42 4.90
N GLU A 294 14.12 8.75 4.80
CA GLU A 294 15.18 9.60 5.34
C GLU A 294 15.25 9.50 6.85
N GLU A 295 14.11 9.57 7.53
CA GLU A 295 14.01 9.41 8.98
C GLU A 295 14.46 8.03 9.45
N ALA A 296 14.16 6.97 8.69
CA ALA A 296 14.60 5.62 9.01
C ALA A 296 16.11 5.43 8.76
N ALA A 297 16.66 6.09 7.74
CA ALA A 297 18.10 6.10 7.50
C ALA A 297 18.84 6.85 8.61
N VAL A 298 18.31 7.99 9.07
CA VAL A 298 18.84 8.73 10.22
C VAL A 298 18.75 7.92 11.51
N GLU A 299 17.63 7.24 11.76
CA GLU A 299 17.48 6.35 12.93
C GLU A 299 18.49 5.20 12.91
N ARG A 300 18.77 4.65 11.72
CA ARG A 300 19.66 3.49 11.55
C ARG A 300 21.15 3.83 11.55
N TYR A 301 21.54 4.92 10.89
CA TYR A 301 22.95 5.25 10.65
C TYR A 301 23.41 6.53 11.39
N GLY A 302 22.49 7.30 11.95
CA GLY A 302 22.76 8.59 12.57
C GLY A 302 22.78 9.74 11.54
N GLU A 303 22.26 10.91 11.93
CA GLU A 303 22.12 12.07 11.04
C GLU A 303 23.45 12.51 10.41
N HIS A 304 24.55 12.44 11.18
CA HIS A 304 25.88 12.83 10.74
C HIS A 304 26.38 12.00 9.54
N ASP A 305 25.95 10.74 9.44
CA ASP A 305 26.39 9.79 8.41
C ASP A 305 25.47 9.74 7.18
N ILE A 306 24.40 10.53 7.17
CA ILE A 306 23.47 10.60 6.04
C ILE A 306 23.75 11.83 5.17
N GLU A 307 23.78 11.62 3.85
CA GLU A 307 23.73 12.68 2.85
C GLU A 307 22.49 12.47 1.96
N VAL A 308 21.72 13.54 1.72
CA VAL A 308 20.51 13.46 0.90
C VAL A 308 20.67 14.36 -0.31
N PHE A 309 20.77 13.74 -1.49
CA PHE A 309 20.74 14.42 -2.78
C PHE A 309 19.29 14.57 -3.21
N HIS A 310 18.90 15.74 -3.73
CA HIS A 310 17.52 15.98 -4.13
C HIS A 310 17.37 17.10 -5.16
N GLN A 311 16.30 17.02 -5.96
CA GLN A 311 15.93 18.11 -6.87
C GLN A 311 14.44 18.10 -7.20
N TYR A 312 13.90 19.29 -7.48
CA TYR A 312 12.66 19.46 -8.21
C TYR A 312 12.95 19.59 -9.69
N PHE A 313 12.00 19.13 -10.49
CA PHE A 313 12.07 19.22 -11.95
C PHE A 313 10.67 19.26 -12.55
N THR A 314 10.62 19.57 -13.84
CA THR A 314 9.39 19.55 -14.65
C THR A 314 9.59 18.51 -15.75
N PRO A 315 8.84 17.38 -15.75
CA PRO A 315 8.81 16.46 -16.88
C PRO A 315 8.50 17.21 -18.18
N LEU A 316 9.20 16.87 -19.26
CA LEU A 316 9.07 17.59 -20.54
C LEU A 316 7.61 17.63 -21.02
N GLU A 317 6.87 16.54 -20.84
CA GLU A 317 5.47 16.41 -21.27
C GLU A 317 4.53 17.37 -20.54
N LEU A 318 4.95 17.94 -19.41
CA LEU A 318 4.18 18.89 -18.62
C LEU A 318 4.45 20.35 -18.99
N THR A 319 5.47 20.62 -19.81
CA THR A 319 5.83 21.97 -20.27
C THR A 319 4.82 22.54 -21.27
N VAL A 320 4.49 21.79 -22.33
CA VAL A 320 3.50 22.18 -23.36
C VAL A 320 2.12 22.50 -22.77
N PRO A 321 1.53 21.67 -21.88
CA PRO A 321 0.24 21.99 -21.26
C PRO A 321 0.34 23.07 -20.16
N GLN A 322 1.51 23.68 -19.95
CA GLN A 322 1.75 24.74 -18.95
C GLN A 322 1.28 24.35 -17.55
N ARG A 323 1.57 23.11 -17.15
CA ARG A 323 1.28 22.65 -15.79
C ARG A 323 2.32 23.22 -14.81
N ASP A 324 1.96 23.18 -13.52
CA ASP A 324 2.78 23.70 -12.43
C ASP A 324 4.26 23.29 -12.57
N GLU A 325 5.14 24.28 -12.73
CA GLU A 325 6.58 24.08 -12.78
C GLU A 325 7.10 23.51 -11.46
N ASN A 326 8.14 22.68 -11.53
CA ASN A 326 8.80 22.11 -10.35
C ASN A 326 7.83 21.33 -9.44
N ALA A 327 6.78 20.73 -10.02
CA ALA A 327 5.82 19.89 -9.28
C ALA A 327 6.31 18.46 -9.04
N SER A 328 7.35 18.01 -9.76
CA SER A 328 8.00 16.70 -9.56
C SER A 328 9.24 16.83 -8.69
N TYR A 329 9.58 15.76 -7.98
CA TYR A 329 10.67 15.74 -7.00
C TYR A 329 11.34 14.37 -6.93
N GLY A 330 12.67 14.35 -6.90
CA GLY A 330 13.46 13.15 -6.70
C GLY A 330 14.44 13.33 -5.54
N LYS A 331 14.71 12.25 -4.80
CA LYS A 331 15.82 12.21 -3.83
C LYS A 331 16.49 10.84 -3.71
N LEU A 332 17.77 10.89 -3.38
CA LEU A 332 18.62 9.76 -3.03
C LEU A 332 19.14 9.95 -1.60
N ILE A 333 19.05 8.90 -0.79
CA ILE A 333 19.55 8.88 0.59
C ILE A 333 20.79 7.99 0.61
N CYS A 334 21.92 8.58 0.98
CA CYS A 334 23.24 7.94 0.92
C CYS A 334 23.88 7.87 2.30
N VAL A 335 24.63 6.79 2.55
CA VAL A 335 25.42 6.62 3.78
C VAL A 335 26.88 6.99 3.51
N LYS A 336 27.38 8.04 4.17
CA LYS A 336 28.70 8.63 3.90
C LYS A 336 29.83 7.64 4.19
N SER A 337 29.80 7.00 5.36
CA SER A 337 30.77 6.00 5.80
C SER A 337 30.86 4.79 4.86
N GLN A 338 29.81 4.51 4.08
CA GLN A 338 29.73 3.39 3.15
C GLN A 338 29.95 3.83 1.69
N ARG A 339 30.92 4.72 1.45
CA ARG A 339 31.24 5.21 0.10
C ARG A 339 30.01 5.80 -0.62
N GLN A 340 29.17 6.51 0.12
CA GLN A 340 27.88 7.01 -0.37
C GLN A 340 26.98 5.93 -0.97
N ARG A 341 26.91 4.75 -0.34
CA ARG A 341 25.95 3.71 -0.70
C ARG A 341 24.53 4.27 -0.66
N VAL A 342 23.77 4.06 -1.72
CA VAL A 342 22.38 4.50 -1.81
C VAL A 342 21.51 3.51 -1.03
N VAL A 343 20.94 3.98 0.08
CA VAL A 343 20.07 3.17 0.95
C VAL A 343 18.60 3.52 0.80
N GLY A 344 18.27 4.62 0.12
CA GLY A 344 16.90 5.02 -0.18
C GLY A 344 16.80 5.81 -1.49
N PHE A 345 15.75 5.53 -2.25
CA PHE A 345 15.38 6.21 -3.49
C PHE A 345 13.92 6.60 -3.43
N HIS A 346 13.60 7.83 -3.80
CA HIS A 346 12.24 8.36 -3.79
C HIS A 346 11.99 9.27 -4.99
N LEU A 347 10.84 9.09 -5.62
CA LEU A 347 10.42 9.83 -6.81
C LEU A 347 8.94 10.20 -6.72
N VAL A 348 8.62 11.47 -6.90
CA VAL A 348 7.27 11.97 -7.17
C VAL A 348 7.26 12.54 -8.58
N ALA A 349 6.67 11.81 -9.52
CA ALA A 349 6.60 12.16 -10.94
C ALA A 349 5.59 11.26 -11.67
N PRO A 350 5.19 11.59 -12.92
CA PRO A 350 4.54 10.62 -13.80
C PRO A 350 5.40 9.36 -13.98
N HIS A 351 4.76 8.20 -14.09
CA HIS A 351 5.43 6.91 -14.32
C HIS A 351 6.46 6.54 -13.25
N ALA A 352 6.24 6.95 -11.99
CA ALA A 352 7.19 6.71 -10.91
C ALA A 352 7.44 5.22 -10.67
N GLY A 353 6.44 4.36 -10.93
CA GLY A 353 6.60 2.90 -10.87
C GLY A 353 7.60 2.35 -11.88
N GLU A 354 7.52 2.81 -13.12
CA GLU A 354 8.41 2.36 -14.20
C GLU A 354 9.87 2.74 -13.90
N VAL A 355 10.09 3.98 -13.45
CA VAL A 355 11.42 4.47 -13.08
C VAL A 355 11.98 3.71 -11.87
N THR A 356 11.19 3.59 -10.79
CA THR A 356 11.64 2.96 -9.53
C THR A 356 12.04 1.49 -9.72
N GLN A 357 11.38 0.77 -10.63
CA GLN A 357 11.64 -0.65 -10.86
C GLN A 357 13.09 -0.94 -11.26
N GLY A 358 13.70 -0.08 -12.10
CA GLY A 358 15.11 -0.20 -12.51
C GLY A 358 16.07 0.11 -11.35
N PHE A 359 15.84 1.21 -10.63
CA PHE A 359 16.67 1.60 -9.48
C PHE A 359 16.63 0.57 -8.33
N ALA A 360 15.52 -0.17 -8.17
CA ALA A 360 15.44 -1.24 -7.18
C ALA A 360 16.51 -2.33 -7.38
N VAL A 361 16.82 -2.67 -8.64
CA VAL A 361 17.90 -3.61 -8.96
C VAL A 361 19.25 -3.02 -8.57
N ALA A 362 19.50 -1.75 -8.89
CA ALA A 362 20.75 -1.05 -8.54
C ALA A 362 20.97 -1.01 -7.02
N LEU A 363 19.96 -0.64 -6.23
CA LEU A 363 20.07 -0.61 -4.77
C LEU A 363 20.29 -2.01 -4.17
N ARG A 364 19.63 -3.03 -4.73
CA ARG A 364 19.86 -4.43 -4.35
C ARG A 364 21.31 -4.86 -4.60
N LEU A 365 21.92 -4.40 -5.69
CA LEU A 365 23.34 -4.63 -6.00
C LEU A 365 24.30 -3.74 -5.21
N GLY A 366 23.79 -2.86 -4.34
CA GLY A 366 24.60 -2.01 -3.48
C GLY A 366 25.15 -0.75 -4.17
N ALA A 367 24.46 -0.25 -5.20
CA ALA A 367 24.85 0.95 -5.92
C ALA A 367 25.19 2.13 -4.98
N THR A 368 26.25 2.84 -5.34
CA THR A 368 26.72 4.07 -4.71
C THR A 368 26.28 5.29 -5.51
N LYS A 369 26.36 6.46 -4.88
CA LYS A 369 26.14 7.74 -5.60
C LYS A 369 27.08 7.88 -6.80
N ALA A 370 28.32 7.43 -6.69
CA ALA A 370 29.30 7.48 -7.78
C ALA A 370 28.89 6.60 -8.97
N ASP A 371 28.28 5.44 -8.74
CA ASP A 371 27.78 4.59 -9.84
C ASP A 371 26.64 5.27 -10.62
N LEU A 372 25.78 6.02 -9.91
CA LEU A 372 24.71 6.80 -10.54
C LEU A 372 25.25 8.01 -11.31
N ASP A 373 26.27 8.70 -10.78
CA ASP A 373 26.90 9.85 -11.44
C ASP A 373 27.73 9.45 -12.66
N ALA A 374 28.30 8.24 -12.67
CA ALA A 374 29.01 7.69 -13.82
C ALA A 374 28.07 7.22 -14.93
N SER A 375 26.77 7.07 -14.64
CA SER A 375 25.78 6.60 -15.62
C SER A 375 25.35 7.72 -16.56
N VAL A 376 25.29 7.43 -17.86
CA VAL A 376 24.79 8.40 -18.85
C VAL A 376 23.26 8.40 -18.85
N GLY A 377 22.66 9.58 -18.67
CA GLY A 377 21.22 9.78 -18.72
C GLY A 377 20.62 9.58 -20.11
N ILE A 378 19.38 9.09 -20.17
CA ILE A 378 18.58 9.05 -21.41
C ILE A 378 17.78 10.35 -21.48
N HIS A 379 17.95 11.12 -22.56
CA HIS A 379 17.34 12.44 -22.70
C HIS A 379 16.31 12.49 -23.85
N PRO A 380 15.13 13.11 -23.67
CA PRO A 380 14.58 13.64 -22.42
C PRO A 380 13.80 12.56 -21.63
N THR A 381 14.08 12.39 -20.34
CA THR A 381 13.31 11.49 -19.46
C THR A 381 13.16 12.03 -18.02
N VAL A 382 12.23 11.43 -17.26
CA VAL A 382 12.16 11.65 -15.80
C VAL A 382 13.33 10.97 -15.08
N ALA A 383 13.80 9.82 -15.57
CA ALA A 383 14.78 8.99 -14.88
C ALA A 383 16.21 9.57 -14.93
N GLU A 384 16.56 10.30 -15.99
CA GLU A 384 17.90 10.91 -16.12
C GLU A 384 18.24 11.87 -14.98
N GLN A 385 17.23 12.45 -14.33
CA GLN A 385 17.40 13.38 -13.19
C GLN A 385 18.25 12.77 -12.06
N PHE A 386 18.29 11.45 -11.93
CA PHE A 386 19.09 10.73 -10.93
C PHE A 386 20.55 10.51 -11.34
N THR A 387 20.92 10.79 -12.58
CA THR A 387 22.31 10.71 -13.09
C THR A 387 23.08 12.03 -12.95
N PHE A 388 22.37 13.13 -12.67
CA PHE A 388 22.97 14.47 -12.48
C PHE A 388 22.38 15.21 -11.26
N MET A 389 22.17 14.49 -10.16
CA MET A 389 21.63 15.04 -8.91
C MET A 389 22.76 15.45 -7.95
N PHE A 390 23.10 16.74 -7.91
CA PHE A 390 24.26 17.24 -7.14
C PHE A 390 23.88 18.03 -5.88
N ILE A 391 22.68 18.57 -5.82
CA ILE A 391 22.23 19.42 -4.72
C ILE A 391 21.94 18.54 -3.51
N THR A 392 22.57 18.85 -2.38
CA THR A 392 22.31 18.16 -1.12
C THR A 392 21.49 19.01 -0.15
N LYS A 393 20.67 18.37 0.67
CA LYS A 393 19.92 19.06 1.73
C LYS A 393 20.84 19.77 2.72
N ALA A 394 21.98 19.16 3.06
CA ALA A 394 22.93 19.71 4.02
C ALA A 394 23.58 21.01 3.51
N SER A 395 23.74 21.16 2.18
CA SER A 395 24.27 22.39 1.58
C SER A 395 23.33 23.60 1.71
N GLY A 396 22.03 23.36 1.90
CA GLY A 396 21.00 24.41 1.91
C GLY A 396 20.76 25.08 0.55
N ALA A 397 21.39 24.61 -0.53
CA ALA A 397 21.23 25.16 -1.86
C ALA A 397 19.80 24.96 -2.40
N ASN A 398 19.39 25.82 -3.34
CA ASN A 398 18.05 25.78 -3.90
C ASN A 398 17.88 24.57 -4.83
N SER A 399 17.06 23.61 -4.43
CA SER A 399 16.81 22.38 -5.17
C SER A 399 15.85 22.52 -6.36
N LYS A 400 15.36 23.72 -6.68
CA LYS A 400 14.49 23.93 -7.85
C LYS A 400 15.31 24.01 -9.13
N SER A 401 14.88 23.29 -10.16
CA SER A 401 15.42 23.49 -11.51
C SER A 401 15.00 24.88 -11.99
N THR A 402 15.99 25.68 -12.38
CA THR A 402 15.77 26.75 -13.35
C THR A 402 15.68 26.06 -14.71
N GLY A 403 14.67 26.37 -15.53
CA GLY A 403 14.62 25.83 -16.89
C GLY A 403 15.90 26.17 -17.64
N CYS A 404 16.22 25.37 -18.67
CA CYS A 404 17.20 25.81 -19.67
C CYS A 404 16.61 26.92 -20.53
#